data_AF-A0A4P7KYU5-F1
#
_entry.id   AF-A0A4P7KYU5-F1
#
_cell.length_a   1.000
_cell.length_b   1.000
_cell.length_c   1.000
_cell.angle_alpha   90.00
_cell.angle_beta   90.00
_cell.angle_gamma   90.00
#
_symmetry.space_group_name_H-M   'P 1'
#
loop_
_entity.id
_entity.type
_entity.pdbx_description
1 polymer ?
#
loop_
_entity_poly.entity_id
_entity_poly.type
_entity_poly.pdbx_seq_one_letter_code
_entity_poly.pdbx_strand_id
1 'polypeptide(L)'
;MAKVAEGISYAQRAVSGDIIACEYVRLACQRFLNDLEHGEERGIYFSFPRAQHILNFYQFVPHVKGNLAGQTIKLMDWHIFILINIF
;
A
#
# COMPACT_ATOMS: atom_id res chain seq x y z
N MET A 1 -4.87 9.15 -9.98
CA MET A 1 -3.65 8.35 -9.76
C MET A 1 -3.62 7.96 -8.30
N ALA A 2 -3.18 6.74 -8.00
CA ALA A 2 -3.01 6.27 -6.63
C ALA A 2 -1.98 7.14 -5.88
N LYS A 3 -2.25 7.42 -4.61
CA LYS A 3 -1.44 8.24 -3.71
C LYS A 3 -1.01 7.41 -2.51
N VAL A 4 0.20 7.67 -2.02
CA VAL A 4 0.73 7.03 -0.80
C VAL A 4 -0.25 7.17 0.39
N ALA A 5 -0.90 8.33 0.52
CA ALA A 5 -1.87 8.59 1.58
C ALA A 5 -3.06 7.60 1.60
N GLU A 6 -3.46 7.05 0.45
CA GLU A 6 -4.56 6.07 0.36
C GLU A 6 -4.14 4.74 1.01
N GLY A 7 -2.88 4.31 0.82
CA GLY A 7 -2.35 3.11 1.47
C GLY A 7 -2.15 3.29 2.98
N ILE A 8 -1.74 4.48 3.42
CA ILE A 8 -1.67 4.82 4.86
C ILE A 8 -3.08 4.80 5.47
N SER A 9 -4.07 5.39 4.78
CA SER A 9 -5.46 5.38 5.22
C SER A 9 -6.04 3.96 5.30
N TYR A 10 -5.71 3.09 4.33
CA TYR A 10 -6.06 1.67 4.41
C TYR A 10 -5.50 1.00 5.66
N ALA A 11 -4.22 1.22 5.97
CA ALA A 11 -3.59 0.63 7.15
C ALA A 11 -4.28 1.09 8.45
N GLN A 12 -4.59 2.38 8.56
CA GLN A 12 -5.34 2.93 9.70
C GLN A 12 -6.71 2.28 9.85
N ARG A 13 -7.46 2.16 8.76
CA ARG A 13 -8.82 1.57 8.75
C ARG A 13 -8.82 0.06 9.00
N ALA A 14 -7.78 -0.65 8.58
CA ALA A 14 -7.61 -2.05 8.89
C ALA A 14 -7.31 -2.25 10.39
N VAL A 15 -6.49 -1.39 10.99
CA VAL A 15 -6.16 -1.43 12.42
C VAL A 15 -7.37 -1.04 13.29
N SER A 16 -8.11 0.02 12.93
CA SER A 16 -9.32 0.44 13.65
C SER A 16 -10.46 -0.59 13.56
N GLY A 17 -10.47 -1.40 12.49
CA GLY A 17 -11.52 -2.38 12.23
C GLY A 17 -12.63 -1.87 11.31
N ASP A 18 -12.50 -0.67 10.75
CA ASP A 18 -13.41 -0.14 9.73
C ASP A 18 -13.37 -0.96 8.44
N ILE A 19 -12.26 -1.64 8.18
CA ILE A 19 -12.11 -2.63 7.13
C ILE A 19 -11.93 -4.00 7.78
N ILE A 20 -12.80 -4.96 7.41
CA ILE A 20 -12.63 -6.36 7.79
C ILE A 20 -11.37 -6.89 7.11
N ALA A 21 -10.38 -7.26 7.90
CA ALA A 21 -9.11 -7.80 7.46
C ALA A 21 -8.73 -8.99 8.35
N CYS A 22 -8.10 -10.00 7.75
CA CYS A 22 -7.56 -11.13 8.50
C CYS A 22 -6.48 -10.66 9.49
N GLU A 23 -6.22 -11.47 10.51
CA GLU A 23 -5.26 -11.17 11.59
C GLU A 23 -3.92 -10.66 11.05
N TYR A 24 -3.29 -11.39 10.13
CA TYR A 24 -1.97 -11.02 9.60
C TYR A 24 -1.98 -9.75 8.74
N VAL A 25 -3.09 -9.43 8.08
CA VAL A 25 -3.22 -8.16 7.36
C VAL A 25 -3.30 -7.01 8.36
N ARG A 26 -4.08 -7.15 9.45
CA ARG A 26 -4.14 -6.14 10.51
C ARG A 26 -2.78 -5.94 11.19
N LEU A 27 -2.07 -7.03 11.49
CA LEU A 27 -0.72 -6.97 12.08
C LEU A 27 0.30 -6.33 11.14
N ALA A 28 0.22 -6.60 9.83
CA ALA A 28 1.07 -5.92 8.85
C ALA A 28 0.79 -4.41 8.77
N CYS A 29 -0.49 -4.02 8.82
CA CYS A 29 -0.89 -2.61 8.86
C CYS A 29 -0.41 -1.93 10.14
N GLN A 30 -0.57 -2.58 11.29
CA GLN A 30 -0.09 -2.05 12.57
C GLN A 30 1.43 -1.88 12.57
N ARG A 31 2.18 -2.89 12.10
CA ARG A 31 3.63 -2.80 11.96
C ARG A 31 4.02 -1.62 11.08
N PHE A 32 3.39 -1.48 9.91
CA PHE A 32 3.67 -0.37 9.01
C PHE A 32 3.47 1.00 9.67
N LEU A 33 2.36 1.20 10.39
CA LEU A 33 2.11 2.45 11.12
C LEU A 33 3.13 2.69 12.22
N ASN A 34 3.52 1.64 12.95
CA ASN A 34 4.59 1.73 13.95
C ASN A 34 5.95 2.04 13.32
N ASP A 35 6.24 1.52 12.13
CA ASP A 35 7.47 1.79 11.39
C ASP A 35 7.51 3.26 10.91
N LEU A 36 6.37 3.86 10.57
CA LEU A 36 6.30 5.30 10.24
C LEU A 36 6.64 6.21 11.42
N GLU A 37 6.31 5.80 12.65
CA GLU A 37 6.52 6.59 13.86
C GLU A 37 7.87 6.29 14.53
N HIS A 38 8.23 5.01 14.62
CA HIS A 38 9.37 4.51 15.41
C HIS A 38 10.38 3.71 14.57
N GLY A 39 10.26 3.71 13.23
CA GLY A 39 11.14 2.95 12.36
C GLY A 39 12.61 3.39 12.48
N GLU A 40 12.84 4.70 12.61
CA GLU A 40 14.19 5.27 12.62
C GLU A 40 15.02 4.78 13.80
N GLU A 41 14.40 4.50 14.95
CA GLU A 41 15.05 3.93 16.14
C GLU A 41 15.67 2.55 15.86
N ARG A 42 15.16 1.85 14.83
CA ARG A 42 15.66 0.54 14.37
C ARG A 42 16.41 0.63 13.03
N GLY A 43 16.69 1.83 12.53
CA GLY A 43 17.33 2.05 11.23
C GLY A 43 16.43 1.72 10.02
N ILE A 44 15.11 1.69 10.21
CA ILE A 44 14.12 1.50 9.15
C ILE A 44 13.56 2.87 8.77
N TYR A 45 13.48 3.15 7.47
CA TYR A 45 13.00 4.44 6.96
C TYR A 45 11.99 4.23 5.85
N PHE A 46 10.91 4.99 5.89
CA PHE A 46 9.91 5.03 4.84
C PHE A 46 10.22 6.13 3.82
N SER A 47 10.33 5.75 2.55
CA SER A 47 10.67 6.66 1.45
C SER A 47 9.41 7.03 0.64
N PHE A 48 8.78 8.13 1.01
CA PHE A 48 7.64 8.69 0.26
C PHE A 48 7.88 8.81 -1.25
N PRO A 49 9.05 9.30 -1.75
CA PRO A 49 9.30 9.37 -3.19
C PRO A 49 9.34 8.00 -3.87
N ARG A 50 9.93 6.99 -3.22
CA ARG A 50 10.01 5.63 -3.78
C ARG A 50 8.65 4.93 -3.74
N ALA A 51 7.92 5.08 -2.64
CA ALA A 51 6.54 4.60 -2.52
C ALA A 51 5.64 5.21 -3.60
N GLN A 52 5.74 6.51 -3.88
CA GLN A 52 4.95 7.13 -4.95
C GLN A 52 5.43 6.69 -6.34
N HIS A 53 6.72 6.45 -6.54
CA HIS A 53 7.28 5.97 -7.80
C HIS A 53 6.68 4.62 -8.23
N ILE A 54 6.57 3.64 -7.32
CA ILE A 54 5.95 2.35 -7.64
C ILE A 54 4.46 2.49 -7.98
N LEU A 55 3.73 3.38 -7.29
CA LEU A 55 2.32 3.63 -7.59
C LEU A 55 2.14 4.25 -8.99
N ASN A 56 3.07 5.13 -9.38
CA ASN A 56 3.08 5.71 -10.72
C ASN A 56 3.39 4.67 -11.80
N PHE A 57 4.26 3.70 -11.52
CA PHE A 57 4.57 2.62 -12.45
C PHE A 57 3.33 1.80 -12.85
N TYR A 58 2.37 1.60 -11.94
CA TYR A 58 1.14 0.87 -12.23
C TYR A 58 0.22 1.54 -13.26
N GLN A 59 0.46 2.82 -13.61
CA GLN A 59 -0.20 3.47 -14.74
C GLN A 59 0.19 2.85 -16.08
N PHE A 60 1.25 2.05 -16.14
CA PHE A 60 1.75 1.39 -17.34
C PHE A 60 1.55 -0.14 -17.32
N VAL A 61 1.00 -0.70 -16.24
CA VAL A 61 0.88 -2.16 -16.08
C VAL A 61 -0.50 -2.62 -16.57
N PRO A 62 -0.61 -3.31 -17.73
CA PRO A 62 -1.88 -3.79 -18.22
C PRO A 62 -2.26 -5.14 -17.60
N HIS A 63 -3.56 -5.43 -17.57
CA HIS A 63 -4.03 -6.81 -17.46
C HIS A 63 -3.57 -7.60 -18.69
N VAL A 64 -2.90 -8.74 -18.46
CA VAL A 64 -2.33 -9.57 -19.54
C VAL A 64 -3.41 -10.41 -20.25
N LYS A 65 -4.45 -10.83 -19.53
CA LYS A 65 -5.51 -11.73 -20.03
C LYS A 65 -6.86 -11.38 -19.44
N GLY A 66 -7.92 -11.97 -20.01
CA GLY A 66 -9.30 -11.84 -19.54
C GLY A 66 -10.02 -10.61 -20.10
N ASN A 67 -11.19 -10.31 -19.55
CA ASN A 67 -12.09 -9.27 -20.06
C ASN A 67 -11.51 -7.84 -19.97
N LEU A 68 -10.48 -7.64 -19.15
CA LEU A 68 -9.79 -6.36 -18.98
C LEU A 68 -8.45 -6.31 -19.73
N ALA A 69 -8.12 -7.31 -20.56
CA ALA A 69 -6.83 -7.39 -21.24
C ALA A 69 -6.51 -6.09 -22.00
N GLY A 70 -5.27 -5.60 -21.84
CA GLY A 70 -4.80 -4.34 -22.41
C GLY A 70 -5.17 -3.08 -21.63
N GLN A 71 -6.13 -3.15 -20.68
CA GLN A 71 -6.42 -2.03 -19.78
C GLN A 71 -5.43 -2.02 -18.61
N THR A 72 -5.05 -0.84 -18.15
CA THR A 72 -4.16 -0.66 -16.99
C THR A 72 -4.83 -1.12 -15.70
N ILE A 73 -4.08 -1.77 -14.82
CA ILE A 73 -4.58 -2.22 -13.51
C ILE A 73 -4.96 -0.99 -12.67
N LYS A 74 -6.24 -0.91 -12.30
CA LYS A 74 -6.71 0.07 -11.30
C LYS A 74 -6.40 -0.48 -9.91
N LEU A 75 -5.52 0.21 -9.18
CA LEU A 75 -5.18 -0.16 -7.81
C LEU A 75 -6.38 0.04 -6.88
N MET A 76 -6.59 -0.91 -5.97
CA MET A 76 -7.51 -0.81 -4.84
C MET A 76 -6.71 -0.41 -3.60
N ASP A 77 -7.37 0.11 -2.57
CA ASP A 77 -6.73 0.58 -1.34
C ASP A 77 -5.72 -0.43 -0.74
N TRP A 78 -6.09 -1.71 -0.71
CA TRP A 78 -5.20 -2.77 -0.21
C TRP A 78 -4.03 -3.07 -1.15
N HIS A 79 -4.21 -2.92 -2.48
CA HIS A 79 -3.08 -3.01 -3.42
C HIS A 79 -2.09 -1.88 -3.16
N ILE A 80 -2.58 -0.65 -2.93
CA ILE A 80 -1.74 0.52 -2.63
C ILE A 80 -0.94 0.25 -1.35
N PHE A 81 -1.59 -0.23 -0.28
CA PHE A 81 -0.90 -0.58 0.96
C PHE A 81 0.23 -1.59 0.76
N ILE A 82 -0.03 -2.71 0.06
CA ILE A 82 0.99 -3.73 -0.20
C ILE A 82 2.21 -3.13 -0.92
N LEU A 83 1.96 -2.27 -1.91
CA LEU A 83 3.02 -1.67 -2.72
C LEU A 83 3.86 -0.64 -1.96
N ILE A 84 3.26 0.15 -1.06
CA ILE A 84 4.01 1.17 -0.32
C ILE A 84 4.73 0.60 0.90
N ASN A 85 4.24 -0.48 1.52
CA ASN A 85 4.78 -1.08 2.75
C ASN A 85 6.19 -1.70 2.62
N ILE A 86 6.84 -1.55 1.45
CA ILE A 86 8.20 -2.04 1.17
C ILE A 86 9.21 -0.92 0.90
N PHE A 87 8.80 0.35 0.94
CA PHE A 87 9.61 1.52 0.59
C PHE A 87 9.77 2.49 1.73
#